data_AF-A0A2N2YZZ2-F1
#
_entry.id   AF-A0A2N2YZZ2-F1
#
_cell.length_a   1.000
_cell.length_b   1.000
_cell.length_c   1.000
_cell.angle_alpha   90.00
_cell.angle_beta   90.00
_cell.angle_gamma   90.00
#
_symmetry.space_group_name_H-M   'P 1'
#
loop_
_entity.id
_entity.type
_entity.pdbx_description
1 polymer ?
#
loop_
_entity_poly.entity_id
_entity_poly.type
_entity_poly.pdbx_seq_one_letter_code
_entity_poly.pdbx_strand_id
1 'polypeptide(L)' 'MELHQSKNPKVIKDRKRLQEFNKLHTYKLSEAKVKILKRKLLDPNRKTRIKMLARQFGVSEMQLHRIRTGENWGHVKI' A
#
# COMPACT_ATOMS: atom_id res chain seq x y z
N MET A 1 8.63 5.42 -22.12
CA MET A 1 9.09 6.43 -21.15
C MET A 1 10.05 7.34 -21.87
N GLU A 2 9.79 8.64 -21.94
CA GLU A 2 10.77 9.58 -22.49
C GLU A 2 12.04 9.56 -21.63
N LEU A 3 13.20 9.39 -22.27
CA LEU A 3 14.52 9.37 -21.62
C LEU A 3 14.96 10.76 -21.12
N HIS A 4 14.29 11.80 -21.61
CA HIS A 4 14.55 13.19 -21.29
C HIS A 4 14.41 13.40 -19.77
N GLN A 5 15.47 13.90 -19.12
CA GLN A 5 15.57 14.17 -17.68
C GLN A 5 15.72 12.97 -16.72
N SER A 6 15.76 11.73 -17.21
CA SER A 6 15.90 10.54 -16.34
C SER A 6 17.19 10.51 -15.50
N LYS A 7 18.29 11.07 -16.03
CA LYS A 7 19.61 11.15 -15.37
C LYS A 7 19.84 12.46 -14.60
N ASN A 8 18.89 13.39 -14.60
CA ASN A 8 19.09 14.70 -13.96
C ASN A 8 19.15 14.53 -12.43
N PRO A 9 20.22 14.96 -11.75
CA PRO A 9 20.40 14.76 -10.31
C PRO A 9 19.30 15.42 -9.46
N LYS A 10 18.73 16.55 -9.91
CA LYS A 10 17.59 17.20 -9.24
C LYS A 10 16.35 16.32 -9.29
N VAL A 11 16.05 15.76 -10.46
CA VAL A 11 14.90 14.86 -10.67
C VAL A 11 15.04 13.58 -9.84
N ILE A 12 16.25 13.01 -9.76
CA ILE A 12 16.52 11.81 -8.94
C ILE A 12 16.31 12.13 -7.45
N LYS A 13 16.83 13.27 -6.98
CA LYS A 13 16.69 13.72 -5.59
C LYS A 13 15.21 13.96 -5.23
N ASP A 14 14.47 14.62 -6.09
CA ASP A 14 13.05 14.89 -5.87
C ASP A 14 12.21 13.61 -5.85
N ARG A 15 12.49 12.65 -6.74
CA ARG A 15 11.83 11.33 -6.71
C ARG A 15 12.09 10.59 -5.40
N LYS A 16 13.33 10.59 -4.90
CA LYS A 16 13.68 9.98 -3.61
C LYS A 16 12.94 10.68 -2.46
N ARG A 17 12.94 12.01 -2.44
CA ARG A 17 12.22 12.83 -1.44
C ARG A 17 10.73 12.52 -1.42
N LEU A 18 10.09 12.46 -2.59
CA LEU A 18 8.68 12.10 -2.72
C LEU A 18 8.42 10.67 -2.24
N GLN A 19 9.31 9.72 -2.53
CA GLN A 19 9.20 8.35 -2.03
C GLN A 19 9.24 8.27 -0.51
N GLU A 20 10.16 9.00 0.13
CA GLU A 20 10.28 9.06 1.59
C GLU A 20 9.10 9.80 2.23
N PHE A 21 8.70 10.94 1.65
CA PHE A 21 7.53 11.69 2.11
C PHE A 21 6.24 10.87 2.05
N ASN A 22 6.05 10.09 0.96
CA ASN A 22 4.90 9.20 0.81
C ASN A 22 4.95 7.99 1.76
N LYS A 23 6.11 7.62 2.30
CA LYS A 23 6.24 6.62 3.39
C LYS A 23 5.77 7.19 4.75
N LEU A 24 5.91 8.51 4.94
CA LEU A 24 5.63 9.20 6.20
C LEU A 24 4.18 9.68 6.34
N HIS A 25 3.42 9.73 5.25
CA HIS A 25 2.04 10.18 5.31
C HIS A 25 1.15 9.22 6.11
N THR A 26 0.49 9.79 7.12
CA THR A 26 -0.50 9.21 8.04
C THR A 26 -1.44 8.23 7.36
N TYR A 27 -1.04 6.97 7.33
CA TYR A 27 -1.91 5.94 6.82
C TYR A 27 -3.09 5.76 7.78
N LYS A 28 -4.30 5.69 7.25
CA LYS A 28 -5.51 5.34 8.02
C LYS A 28 -5.41 3.99 8.75
N LEU A 29 -4.43 3.17 8.36
CA LEU A 29 -4.11 1.87 8.94
C LEU A 29 -2.74 1.93 9.63
N SER A 30 -2.64 1.32 10.81
CA SER A 30 -1.34 1.00 11.40
C SER A 30 -0.78 -0.30 10.83
N GLU A 31 0.53 -0.51 10.90
CA GLU A 31 1.17 -1.76 10.47
C GLU A 31 0.52 -3.01 11.10
N ALA A 32 0.16 -2.94 12.38
CA ALA A 32 -0.53 -4.03 13.07
C ALA A 32 -1.89 -4.37 12.42
N LYS A 33 -2.69 -3.34 12.09
CA LYS A 33 -3.97 -3.53 11.38
C LYS A 33 -3.74 -4.11 9.98
N VAL A 34 -2.68 -3.67 9.29
CA VAL A 34 -2.30 -4.18 7.97
C VAL A 34 -1.89 -5.65 8.03
N LYS A 35 -1.13 -6.08 9.04
CA LYS A 35 -0.78 -7.50 9.22
C LYS A 35 -2.01 -8.37 9.40
N ILE A 36 -2.95 -7.96 10.25
CA ILE A 36 -4.23 -8.67 10.45
C ILE A 36 -5.03 -8.71 9.14
N LEU A 37 -5.09 -7.58 8.43
CA LEU A 37 -5.81 -7.49 7.16
C LEU A 37 -5.19 -8.39 6.09
N LYS A 38 -3.86 -8.42 5.95
CA LYS A 38 -3.16 -9.28 5.01
C LYS A 38 -3.41 -10.77 5.29
N ARG A 39 -3.39 -11.20 6.56
CA ARG A 39 -3.74 -12.58 6.93
C ARG A 39 -5.16 -12.93 6.50
N LYS A 40 -6.13 -12.05 6.76
CA LYS A 40 -7.52 -12.24 6.33
C LYS A 40 -7.69 -12.24 4.82
N LEU A 41 -6.89 -11.45 4.09
CA LEU A 41 -6.95 -11.37 2.62
C LEU A 41 -6.37 -12.60 1.92
N LEU A 42 -5.32 -13.20 2.51
CA LEU A 42 -4.62 -14.36 1.95
C LEU A 42 -5.20 -15.71 2.38
N ASP A 43 -6.14 -15.72 3.33
CA ASP A 43 -6.85 -16.94 3.72
C ASP A 43 -7.59 -17.54 2.51
N PRO A 44 -7.24 -18.78 2.07
CA PRO A 44 -7.87 -19.42 0.92
C PRO A 44 -9.34 -19.75 1.17
N ASN A 45 -9.76 -19.88 2.43
CA ASN A 45 -11.13 -20.22 2.82
C ASN A 45 -11.96 -18.99 3.20
N ARG A 46 -11.50 -17.78 2.82
CA ARG A 46 -12.12 -16.52 3.25
C ARG A 46 -13.57 -16.41 2.82
N LYS A 47 -14.48 -16.46 3.79
CA LYS A 47 -15.93 -16.23 3.60
C LYS A 47 -16.32 -14.75 3.51
N THR A 48 -15.49 -13.85 4.04
CA THR A 48 -15.76 -12.40 4.07
C THR A 48 -15.46 -11.76 2.70
N ARG A 49 -16.37 -10.94 2.17
CA ARG A 49 -16.15 -10.18 0.92
C ARG A 49 -15.18 -9.01 1.14
N ILE A 50 -14.40 -8.63 0.12
CA ILE A 50 -13.44 -7.50 0.19
C ILE A 50 -14.14 -6.20 0.60
N LYS A 51 -15.33 -5.93 0.06
CA LYS A 51 -16.20 -4.80 0.44
C LYS A 51 -16.49 -4.71 1.94
N MET A 52 -16.71 -5.86 2.60
CA MET A 52 -16.99 -5.90 4.03
C MET A 52 -15.74 -5.58 4.86
N LEU A 53 -14.58 -6.09 4.44
CA LEU A 53 -13.30 -5.74 5.04
C LEU A 53 -12.98 -4.25 4.84
N ALA A 54 -13.24 -3.70 3.66
CA ALA A 54 -13.10 -2.26 3.37
C ALA A 54 -13.87 -1.40 4.36
N ARG A 55 -15.14 -1.75 4.59
CA ARG A 55 -16.00 -1.04 5.54
C ARG A 55 -15.49 -1.17 6.98
N GLN A 56 -15.05 -2.37 7.39
CA GLN A 56 -14.55 -2.61 8.74
C GLN A 56 -13.26 -1.83 9.05
N PHE A 57 -12.37 -1.70 8.06
CA PHE A 57 -11.08 -1.04 8.21
C PHE A 57 -11.12 0.44 7.81
N GLY A 58 -12.27 0.97 7.36
CA GLY A 58 -12.42 2.38 6.97
C GLY A 58 -11.59 2.77 5.74
N VAL A 59 -11.37 1.83 4.83
CA VAL A 59 -10.53 1.99 3.62
C VAL A 59 -11.33 1.68 2.36
N SER A 60 -10.86 2.14 1.20
CA SER A 60 -11.51 1.77 -0.07
C SER A 60 -11.21 0.33 -0.45
N GLU A 61 -12.11 -0.31 -1.19
CA GLU A 61 -11.88 -1.67 -1.73
C GLU A 61 -10.60 -1.73 -2.57
N MET A 62 -10.35 -0.69 -3.36
CA MET A 62 -9.13 -0.59 -4.16
C MET A 62 -7.86 -0.58 -3.30
N GLN A 63 -7.89 0.04 -2.11
CA GLN A 63 -6.75 -0.03 -1.18
C GLN A 63 -6.49 -1.47 -0.71
N LEU A 64 -7.53 -2.27 -0.46
CA LEU A 64 -7.35 -3.70 -0.14
C LEU A 64 -6.77 -4.49 -1.30
N HIS A 65 -7.20 -4.22 -2.54
CA HIS A 65 -6.61 -4.85 -3.72
C HIS A 65 -5.13 -4.54 -3.85
N ARG A 66 -4.72 -3.27 -3.68
CA ARG A 66 -3.31 -2.85 -3.69
C ARG A 66 -2.48 -3.44 -2.53
N ILE A 67 -3.10 -3.60 -1.35
CA ILE A 67 -2.47 -4.28 -0.21
C ILE A 67 -2.28 -5.78 -0.49
N ARG A 68 -3.25 -6.40 -1.17
CA ARG A 68 -3.19 -7.82 -1.58
C ARG A 68 -2.08 -8.07 -2.60
N THR A 69 -1.91 -7.18 -3.58
CA THR A 69 -0.86 -7.29 -4.61
C THR A 69 0.51 -6.84 -4.11
N GLY A 70 0.59 -6.17 -2.96
CA GLY A 70 1.84 -5.65 -2.40
C GLY A 70 2.27 -4.31 -2.99
N GLU A 71 1.47 -3.69 -3.87
CA GLU A 71 1.69 -2.32 -4.38
C GLU A 71 1.69 -1.31 -3.24
N ASN A 72 0.75 -1.48 -2.29
CA ASN A 72 0.68 -0.69 -1.08
C ASN A 72 1.02 -1.57 0.13
N TRP A 73 1.76 -1.02 1.10
CA TRP A 73 2.26 -1.77 2.26
C TRP A 73 3.10 -3.01 1.93
N GLY A 74 3.75 -3.06 0.76
CA GLY A 74 4.60 -4.20 0.36
C GLY A 74 5.74 -4.50 1.36
N HIS A 75 6.20 -3.47 2.08
CA HIS A 75 7.23 -3.61 3.13
C HIS A 75 6.75 -4.37 4.38
N VAL A 76 5.44 -4.44 4.63
CA VAL A 76 4.88 -5.15 5.80
C VAL A 76 4.79 -6.65 5.51
N LYS A 77 5.66 -7.44 6.13
CA LYS A 77 5.63 -8.92 6.08
C LYS A 77 4.68 -9.49 7.15
N ILE A 78 4.08 -10.64 6.87
CA ILE A 78 3.01 -11.28 7.66
C ILE A 78 3.42 -12.62 8.23
#